data_AF-A0A662Q9Z3-F1
#
_entry.id   AF-A0A662Q9Z3-F1
#
_cell.length_a   1.000
_cell.length_b   1.000
_cell.length_c   1.000
_cell.angle_alpha   90.00
_cell.angle_beta   90.00
_cell.angle_gamma   90.00
#
_symmetry.space_group_name_H-M   'P 1'
#
loop_
_entity.id
_entity.type
_entity.pdbx_description
1 polymer ?
#
loop_
_entity_poly.entity_id
_entity_poly.type
_entity_poly.pdbx_seq_one_letter_code
_entity_poly.pdbx_strand_id
1 'polypeptide(L)'
;LSEIVKAYDLRIATSRKGRDLPTLLDEVGRRLGEAKRICIAFGSAREGLYEIAERQGFSLEESFDYVLNTFPGQGVKTIRVEEAAAYTLAIINLLLG
;
A
#
# COMPACT_ATOMS: atom_id res chain seq x y z
N LEU A 1 5.15 12.56 -6.58
CA LEU A 1 4.36 11.30 -6.48
C LEU A 1 2.85 11.58 -6.51
N SER A 2 2.38 12.57 -5.73
CA SER A 2 0.96 12.95 -5.61
C SER A 2 0.22 13.13 -6.95
N GLU A 3 0.81 13.84 -7.92
CA GLU A 3 0.17 14.03 -9.24
C GLU A 3 0.02 12.74 -10.05
N ILE A 4 0.97 11.81 -9.95
CA ILE A 4 0.96 10.54 -10.70
C ILE A 4 -0.16 9.62 -10.19
N VAL A 5 -0.36 9.61 -8.87
CA VAL A 5 -1.36 8.72 -8.25
C VAL A 5 -2.79 9.20 -8.42
N LYS A 6 -3.02 10.50 -8.72
CA LYS A 6 -4.36 11.06 -8.98
C LYS A 6 -5.09 10.41 -10.16
N ALA A 7 -4.36 9.78 -11.09
CA ALA A 7 -4.95 9.10 -12.23
C ALA A 7 -5.60 7.74 -11.87
N TYR A 8 -5.48 7.27 -10.63
CA TYR A 8 -5.98 5.97 -10.19
C TYR A 8 -7.23 6.12 -9.34
N ASP A 9 -8.16 5.17 -9.48
CA ASP A 9 -9.44 5.18 -8.79
C ASP A 9 -9.30 4.70 -7.33
N LEU A 10 -8.27 3.87 -7.08
CA LEU A 10 -7.87 3.41 -5.75
C LEU A 10 -6.34 3.47 -5.60
N ARG A 11 -5.88 4.17 -4.57
CA ARG A 11 -4.46 4.41 -4.29
C ARG A 11 -4.12 3.85 -2.92
N ILE A 12 -3.26 2.85 -2.90
CA ILE A 12 -2.80 2.17 -1.68
C ILE A 12 -1.30 2.39 -1.54
N ALA A 13 -0.85 2.95 -0.42
CA ALA A 13 0.55 2.96 -0.02
C ALA A 13 0.80 1.82 0.97
N THR A 14 1.92 1.10 0.82
CA THR A 14 2.29 0.04 1.77
C THR A 14 3.30 0.55 2.79
N SER A 15 3.07 0.30 4.08
CA SER A 15 4.00 0.64 5.15
C SER A 15 3.74 -0.19 6.40
N ARG A 16 4.81 -0.60 7.11
CA ARG A 16 4.71 -1.22 8.43
C ARG A 16 4.04 -0.35 9.49
N LYS A 17 4.03 0.98 9.27
CA LYS A 17 3.36 1.96 10.14
C LYS A 17 1.91 2.23 9.72
N GLY A 18 1.47 1.64 8.60
CA GLY A 18 0.10 1.78 8.11
C GLY A 18 -0.90 0.99 8.95
N ARG A 19 -2.17 1.11 8.60
CA ARG A 19 -3.25 0.33 9.23
C ARG A 19 -3.13 -1.13 8.81
N ASP A 20 -3.28 -2.05 9.76
CA ASP A 20 -3.18 -3.48 9.49
C ASP A 20 -4.32 -3.92 8.56
N LEU A 21 -3.98 -4.43 7.38
CA LEU A 21 -4.94 -4.87 6.36
C LEU A 21 -5.99 -5.86 6.90
N PRO A 22 -5.68 -6.83 7.78
CA PRO A 22 -6.68 -7.71 8.38
C PRO A 22 -7.86 -6.99 9.06
N THR A 23 -7.65 -5.77 9.56
CA THR A 23 -8.70 -4.97 10.22
C THR A 23 -9.64 -4.27 9.24
N LEU A 24 -9.34 -4.34 7.94
CA LEU A 24 -9.99 -3.59 6.87
C LEU A 24 -10.38 -4.48 5.67
N LEU A 25 -10.33 -5.81 5.79
CA LEU A 25 -10.48 -6.74 4.66
C LEU A 25 -11.76 -6.49 3.85
N ASP A 26 -12.91 -6.39 4.50
CA ASP A 26 -14.20 -6.20 3.82
C ASP A 26 -14.28 -4.85 3.09
N GLU A 27 -13.73 -3.80 3.70
CA GLU A 27 -13.72 -2.45 3.13
C GLU A 27 -12.78 -2.37 1.92
N VAL A 28 -11.55 -2.84 2.09
CA VAL A 28 -10.52 -2.82 1.05
C VAL A 28 -10.91 -3.76 -0.09
N GLY A 29 -11.44 -4.95 0.20
CA GLY A 29 -11.93 -5.89 -0.81
C GLY A 29 -13.02 -5.28 -1.70
N ARG A 30 -14.01 -4.60 -1.10
CA ARG A 30 -15.06 -3.90 -1.87
C ARG A 30 -14.48 -2.82 -2.77
N ARG A 31 -13.60 -1.97 -2.22
CA ARG A 31 -12.96 -0.89 -2.99
C ARG A 31 -12.09 -1.43 -4.13
N LEU A 32 -11.41 -2.56 -3.92
CA LEU A 32 -10.64 -3.25 -4.95
C LEU A 32 -11.56 -3.73 -6.09
N GLY A 33 -12.72 -4.32 -5.78
CA GLY A 33 -13.67 -4.80 -6.77
C GLY A 33 -14.38 -3.70 -7.58
N GLU A 34 -14.53 -2.49 -7.01
CA GLU A 34 -15.14 -1.34 -7.67
C GLU A 34 -14.15 -0.55 -8.55
N ALA A 35 -12.86 -0.60 -8.25
CA ALA A 35 -11.83 0.19 -8.90
C ALA A 35 -11.40 -0.40 -10.27
N LYS A 36 -11.27 0.45 -11.29
CA LYS A 36 -10.78 0.03 -12.61
C LYS A 36 -9.26 0.18 -12.74
N ARG A 37 -8.70 1.18 -12.04
CA ARG A 37 -7.27 1.48 -12.01
C ARG A 37 -6.82 1.56 -10.57
N ILE A 38 -6.04 0.57 -10.16
CA ILE A 38 -5.50 0.44 -8.80
C ILE A 38 -4.00 0.77 -8.84
N CYS A 39 -3.56 1.69 -7.98
CA CYS A 39 -2.15 1.94 -7.72
C CYS A 39 -1.79 1.39 -6.35
N ILE A 40 -0.79 0.51 -6.30
CA ILE A 40 -0.18 0.06 -5.05
C ILE A 40 1.27 0.53 -5.05
N ALA A 41 1.59 1.46 -4.16
CA ALA A 41 2.93 2.01 -4.02
C ALA A 41 3.71 1.22 -2.97
N PHE A 42 4.97 0.95 -3.29
CA PHE A 42 5.95 0.33 -2.39
C PHE A 42 7.12 1.29 -2.14
N GLY A 43 7.73 1.18 -0.98
CA GLY A 43 8.99 1.86 -0.68
C GLY A 43 10.15 1.29 -1.51
N SER A 44 11.31 1.92 -1.41
CA SER A 44 12.55 1.42 -2.00
C SER A 44 13.30 0.51 -1.02
N ALA A 45 14.38 -0.12 -1.49
CA ALA A 45 15.27 -0.91 -0.63
C ALA A 45 15.93 -0.10 0.49
N ARG A 46 16.05 1.23 0.32
CA ARG A 46 16.77 2.12 1.26
C ARG A 46 15.83 3.04 2.05
N GLU A 47 14.67 3.36 1.49
CA GLU A 47 13.73 4.33 2.05
C GLU A 47 12.29 3.77 2.03
N GLY A 48 11.60 3.85 3.17
CA GLY A 48 10.16 3.59 3.24
C GLY A 48 9.33 4.72 2.60
N LEU A 49 8.06 4.47 2.29
CA LEU A 49 7.22 5.49 1.65
C LEU A 49 7.06 6.77 2.50
N TYR A 50 7.03 6.65 3.83
CA TYR A 50 6.98 7.83 4.71
C TYR A 50 8.24 8.69 4.59
N GLU A 51 9.42 8.06 4.51
CA GLU A 51 10.71 8.75 4.35
C GLU A 51 10.79 9.44 2.97
N ILE A 52 10.31 8.74 1.93
CA ILE A 52 10.20 9.30 0.58
C ILE A 52 9.23 10.49 0.56
N ALA A 53 8.09 10.39 1.26
CA ALA A 53 7.07 11.43 1.31
C ALA A 53 7.58 12.68 2.04
N GLU A 54 8.20 12.49 3.21
CA GLU A 54 8.85 13.56 3.98
C GLU A 54 9.93 14.27 3.14
N ARG A 55 10.83 13.50 2.51
CA ARG A 55 11.88 14.05 1.65
C ARG A 55 11.34 14.82 0.44
N GLN A 56 10.17 14.43 -0.08
CA GLN A 56 9.52 15.10 -1.22
C GLN A 56 8.50 16.17 -0.81
N GLY A 57 8.30 16.40 0.49
CA GLY A 57 7.40 17.43 1.01
C GLY A 57 5.92 17.14 0.75
N PHE A 58 5.48 15.89 0.81
CA PHE A 58 4.06 15.54 0.72
C PHE A 58 3.63 14.54 1.80
N SER A 59 2.33 14.45 2.07
CA SER A 59 1.75 13.48 3.00
C SER A 59 1.20 12.25 2.27
N LEU A 60 1.47 11.05 2.81
CA LEU A 60 0.88 9.83 2.27
C LEU A 60 -0.63 9.82 2.48
N GLU A 61 -1.08 10.24 3.66
CA GLU A 61 -2.48 10.29 4.06
C GLU A 61 -3.30 11.26 3.21
N GLU A 62 -2.68 12.32 2.66
CA GLU A 62 -3.34 13.25 1.75
C GLU A 62 -3.33 12.76 0.29
N SER A 63 -2.40 11.88 -0.07
CA SER A 63 -2.17 11.45 -1.46
C SER A 63 -2.75 10.09 -1.80
N PHE A 64 -2.93 9.22 -0.79
CA PHE A 64 -3.41 7.86 -0.93
C PHE A 64 -4.71 7.65 -0.15
N ASP A 65 -5.59 6.79 -0.67
CA ASP A 65 -6.83 6.42 0.01
C ASP A 65 -6.55 5.56 1.25
N TYR A 66 -5.48 4.74 1.17
CA TYR A 66 -5.04 3.91 2.28
C TYR A 66 -3.52 3.91 2.42
N VAL A 67 -3.04 3.90 3.67
CA VAL A 67 -1.69 3.46 4.02
C VAL A 67 -1.82 2.17 4.82
N LEU A 68 -1.42 1.04 4.23
CA LEU A 68 -1.68 -0.29 4.77
C LEU A 68 -0.40 -1.01 5.17
N ASN A 69 -0.47 -1.66 6.33
CA ASN A 69 0.43 -2.74 6.68
C ASN A 69 -0.18 -4.06 6.21
N THR A 70 0.34 -4.60 5.11
CA THR A 70 -0.15 -5.84 4.50
C THR A 70 0.39 -7.09 5.20
N PHE A 71 1.41 -6.97 6.05
CA PHE A 71 2.06 -8.07 6.77
C PHE A 71 2.27 -7.75 8.26
N PRO A 72 1.20 -7.58 9.05
CA PRO A 72 1.34 -7.46 10.49
C PRO A 72 2.05 -8.69 11.07
N GLY A 73 2.96 -8.46 12.02
CA GLY A 73 3.71 -9.54 12.65
C GLY A 73 4.71 -10.26 11.72
N GLN A 74 5.24 -9.58 10.70
CA GLN A 74 6.15 -10.13 9.67
C GLN A 74 7.32 -11.01 10.14
N GLY A 75 7.67 -11.02 11.44
CA GLY A 75 8.68 -11.93 12.02
C GLY A 75 10.13 -11.68 11.60
N VAL A 76 10.35 -10.83 10.58
CA VAL A 76 11.67 -10.41 10.09
C VAL A 76 11.86 -8.91 10.29
N LYS A 77 13.11 -8.44 10.29
CA LYS A 77 13.41 -7.01 10.46
C LYS A 77 12.88 -6.16 9.30
N THR A 78 13.00 -6.66 8.06
CA THR A 78 12.60 -5.98 6.81
C THR A 78 12.09 -7.01 5.81
N ILE A 79 11.00 -6.70 5.11
CA ILE A 79 10.56 -7.42 3.91
C ILE A 79 11.13 -6.65 2.73
N ARG A 80 11.78 -7.34 1.79
CA ARG A 80 12.33 -6.69 0.58
C ARG A 80 11.20 -6.28 -0.36
N VAL A 81 11.46 -5.33 -1.25
CA VAL A 81 10.40 -4.78 -2.12
C VAL A 81 9.80 -5.84 -3.05
N GLU A 82 10.61 -6.75 -3.56
CA GLU A 82 10.20 -7.86 -4.42
C GLU A 82 9.30 -8.86 -3.68
N GLU A 83 9.61 -9.15 -2.41
CA GLU A 83 8.80 -10.01 -1.54
C GLU A 83 7.49 -9.31 -1.17
N ALA A 84 7.57 -8.04 -0.76
CA ALA A 84 6.42 -7.23 -0.40
C ALA A 84 5.43 -7.09 -1.57
N ALA A 85 5.94 -6.89 -2.79
CA ALA A 85 5.12 -6.83 -3.99
C ALA A 85 4.43 -8.18 -4.26
N ALA A 86 5.18 -9.29 -4.26
CA ALA A 86 4.62 -10.62 -4.50
C ALA A 86 3.53 -10.98 -3.48
N TYR A 87 3.82 -10.80 -2.19
CA TYR A 87 2.86 -11.14 -1.13
C TYR A 87 1.64 -10.23 -1.14
N THR A 88 1.82 -8.92 -1.40
CA THR A 88 0.70 -7.96 -1.38
C THR A 88 -0.24 -8.26 -2.54
N LEU A 89 0.31 -8.55 -3.74
CA LEU A 89 -0.50 -8.95 -4.89
C LEU A 89 -1.19 -10.30 -4.66
N ALA A 90 -0.55 -11.25 -3.97
CA ALA A 90 -1.21 -12.51 -3.61
C ALA A 90 -2.42 -12.28 -2.69
N ILE A 91 -2.29 -11.44 -1.66
CA ILE A 91 -3.41 -11.09 -0.77
C ILE A 91 -4.51 -10.37 -1.55
N ILE A 92 -4.15 -9.38 -2.38
CA ILE A 92 -5.12 -8.63 -3.17
C ILE A 92 -5.84 -9.53 -4.17
N ASN A 93 -5.14 -10.47 -4.79
CA ASN A 93 -5.74 -11.46 -5.67
C ASN A 93 -6.81 -12.28 -4.92
N LEU A 94 -6.52 -12.74 -3.70
CA LEU A 94 -7.50 -13.45 -2.88
C LEU A 94 -8.73 -12.59 -2.52
N LEU A 95 -8.55 -11.27 -2.36
CA LEU A 95 -9.65 -10.34 -2.07
C LEU A 95 -10.49 -10.01 -3.30
N LEU A 96 -9.93 -10.09 -4.51
CA LEU A 96 -10.64 -9.86 -5.77
C LEU A 96 -11.49 -11.06 -6.21
N GLY A 97 -11.19 -12.27 -5.70
CA GLY A 97 -11.83 -13.53 -6.10
C GLY A 97 -11.18 -14.15 -7.32
#